data_AF-A0A1Y3BFU5-F1
#
_entry.id   AF-A0A1Y3BFU5-F1
#
_cell.length_a   1.000
_cell.length_b   1.000
_cell.length_c   1.000
_cell.angle_alpha   90.00
_cell.angle_beta   90.00
_cell.angle_gamma   90.00
#
_symmetry.space_group_name_H-M   'P 1'
#
loop_
_entity.id
_entity.type
_entity.pdbx_description
1 polymer ?
#
loop_
_entity_poly.entity_id
_entity_poly.type
_entity_poly.pdbx_seq_one_letter_code
_entity_poly.pdbx_strand_id
1 'polypeptide(L)' 'MSKRKLADNLDNGDNNNDVQKPKQQQQIRYDNRSRHCPYLDTINRGVLDFDFEKLCSISLSKINVYACLVCGKYFQ' A
#
# COMPACT_ATOMS: atom_id res chain seq x y z
N MET A 1 19.53 -11.15 -10.71
CA MET A 1 19.32 -9.87 -11.43
C MET A 1 18.14 -10.01 -12.37
N SER A 2 16.95 -9.54 -12.00
CA SER A 2 15.81 -9.44 -12.92
C SER A 2 15.15 -8.09 -12.73
N LYS A 3 15.38 -7.19 -13.69
CA LYS A 3 14.82 -5.84 -13.75
C LYS A 3 13.33 -5.96 -14.11
N ARG A 4 12.43 -5.71 -13.16
CA ARG A 4 11.02 -5.46 -13.48
C ARG A 4 10.93 -4.05 -14.09
N LYS A 5 10.39 -3.97 -15.30
CA LYS A 5 10.16 -2.71 -16.04
C LYS A 5 9.31 -1.76 -15.19
N LEU A 6 9.77 -0.53 -15.08
CA LEU A 6 9.02 0.61 -14.55
C LEU A 6 7.94 0.95 -15.59
N ALA A 7 6.67 0.85 -15.22
CA ALA A 7 5.60 1.50 -15.95
C ALA A 7 5.27 2.78 -15.18
N ASP A 8 5.95 3.87 -15.55
CA ASP A 8 5.56 5.21 -15.16
C ASP A 8 4.21 5.51 -15.81
N ASN A 9 3.14 5.47 -15.01
CA ASN A 9 1.90 6.15 -15.37
C ASN A 9 1.84 7.44 -14.54
N LEU A 10 2.44 8.49 -15.10
CA LEU A 10 2.05 9.87 -14.82
C LEU A 10 0.75 10.11 -15.58
N ASP A 11 -0.37 10.22 -14.85
CA ASP A 11 -1.58 10.97 -15.24
C ASP A 11 -2.69 10.72 -14.21
N ASN A 12 -3.56 11.66 -13.83
CA ASN A 12 -3.68 13.06 -14.19
C ASN A 12 -4.57 13.72 -13.14
N GLY A 13 -4.32 14.99 -12.85
CA GLY A 13 -5.21 15.80 -12.02
C GLY A 13 -6.50 16.15 -12.77
N ASP A 14 -7.61 15.77 -12.13
CA ASP A 14 -8.93 16.42 -12.10
C ASP A 14 -9.77 16.68 -13.36
N ASN A 15 -11.07 16.48 -13.10
CA ASN A 15 -12.28 16.93 -13.80
C ASN A 15 -12.70 16.12 -15.03
N ASN A 16 -13.86 15.46 -14.93
CA ASN A 16 -15.04 15.91 -15.67
C ASN A 16 -16.31 15.12 -15.31
N ASN A 17 -17.42 15.87 -15.35
CA ASN A 17 -18.81 15.41 -15.33
C ASN A 17 -19.03 14.30 -16.36
N ASP A 18 -19.68 13.17 -16.00
CA ASP A 18 -20.39 12.36 -16.99
C ASP A 18 -21.48 11.44 -16.41
N VAL A 19 -22.71 11.80 -16.81
CA VAL A 19 -23.82 10.97 -17.31
C VAL A 19 -23.75 9.44 -17.08
N GLN A 20 -24.84 8.96 -16.47
CA GLN A 20 -25.19 7.57 -16.12
C GLN A 20 -25.04 6.54 -17.25
N LYS A 21 -24.60 5.32 -16.91
CA LYS A 21 -25.17 4.08 -17.47
C LYS A 21 -25.22 2.93 -16.43
N PRO A 22 -26.29 2.13 -16.38
CA PRO A 22 -26.50 1.13 -15.34
C PRO A 22 -25.84 -0.19 -15.74
N LYS A 23 -24.84 -0.61 -14.97
CA LYS A 23 -24.44 -2.02 -14.89
C LYS A 23 -24.45 -2.39 -13.42
N GLN A 24 -25.20 -3.42 -13.07
CA GLN A 24 -25.29 -3.98 -11.72
C GLN A 24 -23.90 -4.52 -11.33
N GLN A 25 -23.03 -3.63 -10.86
CA GLN A 25 -21.75 -3.96 -10.26
C GLN A 25 -21.96 -3.84 -8.76
N GLN A 26 -21.72 -4.93 -8.03
CA GLN A 26 -21.57 -4.90 -6.58
C GLN A 26 -20.70 -3.70 -6.24
N GLN A 27 -21.30 -2.72 -5.56
CA GLN A 27 -20.64 -1.48 -5.19
C GLN A 27 -19.56 -1.81 -4.18
N ILE A 28 -18.35 -2.14 -4.67
CA ILE A 28 -17.15 -2.11 -3.85
C ILE A 28 -17.07 -0.68 -3.36
N ARG A 29 -17.38 -0.47 -2.07
CA ARG A 29 -17.23 0.82 -1.41
C ARG A 29 -15.73 1.12 -1.42
N TYR A 30 -15.27 1.83 -2.44
CA TYR A 30 -13.93 2.39 -2.44
C TYR A 30 -13.91 3.45 -1.35
N ASP A 31 -13.25 3.13 -0.24
CA ASP A 31 -12.90 4.15 0.73
C ASP A 31 -11.92 5.11 0.06
N ASN A 32 -12.40 6.32 -0.25
CA ASN A 32 -11.59 7.35 -0.90
C ASN A 32 -10.32 7.70 -0.10
N ARG A 33 -10.29 7.39 1.20
CA ARG A 33 -9.11 7.57 2.07
C ARG A 33 -7.98 6.60 1.75
N SER A 34 -8.28 5.40 1.22
CA SER A 34 -7.26 4.39 0.93
C SER A 34 -6.28 4.81 -0.17
N ARG A 35 -6.72 5.66 -1.11
CA ARG A 35 -5.89 6.15 -2.22
C ARG A 35 -5.20 7.49 -1.92
N HIS A 36 -5.65 8.21 -0.89
CA HIS A 36 -5.14 9.55 -0.54
C HIS A 36 -4.47 9.56 0.85
N CYS A 37 -3.74 8.50 1.19
CA CYS A 37 -3.03 8.45 2.47
C CYS A 37 -1.81 9.41 2.42
N PRO A 38 -1.76 10.44 3.31
CA PRO A 38 -0.70 11.44 3.28
C PRO A 38 0.67 10.90 3.74
N TYR A 39 0.73 9.71 4.33
CA TYR A 39 1.94 9.12 4.89
C TYR A 39 2.68 8.16 3.92
N LEU A 40 2.19 7.97 2.70
CA LEU A 40 2.80 7.03 1.74
C LEU A 40 4.19 7.46 1.27
N ASP A 41 4.50 8.76 1.37
CA ASP A 41 5.81 9.36 1.10
C ASP A 41 6.86 9.00 2.16
N THR A 42 6.44 8.68 3.39
CA THR A 42 7.35 8.27 4.48
C THR A 42 7.92 6.86 4.33
N ILE A 43 7.43 6.09 3.36
CA ILE A 43 7.83 4.70 3.15
C ILE A 43 9.27 4.64 2.61
N ASN A 44 10.17 4.02 3.37
CA ASN A 44 11.55 3.81 2.96
C ASN A 44 11.76 2.38 2.46
N ARG A 45 11.81 2.20 1.13
CA ARG A 45 11.97 0.87 0.51
C ARG A 45 13.35 0.24 0.70
N GLY A 46 14.37 1.03 1.03
CA GLY A 46 15.74 0.53 1.18
C GLY A 46 15.97 -0.26 2.47
N VAL A 47 15.15 -0.04 3.49
CA VAL A 47 15.24 -0.72 4.80
C VAL A 47 14.24 -1.86 4.95
N LEU A 48 13.35 -2.06 3.96
CA LEU A 48 12.34 -3.11 4.00
C LEU A 48 12.94 -4.42 3.52
N ASP A 49 13.16 -5.33 4.48
CA ASP A 49 13.58 -6.70 4.22
C ASP A 49 12.43 -7.65 4.60
N PHE A 50 11.87 -8.31 3.60
CA PHE A 50 10.76 -9.26 3.76
C PHE A 50 11.22 -10.72 3.73
N ASP A 51 12.52 -10.98 3.63
CA ASP A 51 13.09 -12.33 3.61
C ASP A 51 13.29 -12.88 5.04
N PHE A 52 13.27 -12.02 6.06
CA PHE A 52 13.34 -12.43 7.48
C PHE A 52 12.05 -13.05 8.01
N GLU A 53 12.19 -13.78 9.13
CA GLU A 53 11.06 -14.38 9.83
C GLU A 53 10.14 -13.29 10.42
N LYS A 54 8.82 -13.40 10.12
CA LYS A 54 7.80 -12.43 10.55
C LYS A 54 7.52 -12.55 12.05
N LEU A 55 8.40 -11.97 12.86
CA LEU A 55 8.38 -11.99 14.32
C LEU A 55 8.34 -10.56 14.86
N CYS A 56 7.46 -10.28 15.82
CA CYS A 56 7.46 -9.02 16.53
C CYS A 56 8.82 -8.79 17.20
N SER A 57 9.48 -7.66 16.92
CA SER A 57 10.81 -7.32 17.47
C SER A 57 10.81 -7.04 18.97
N ILE A 58 9.64 -7.05 19.63
CA ILE A 58 9.48 -6.83 21.07
C ILE A 58 9.06 -8.14 21.76
N SER A 59 7.94 -8.74 21.32
CA SER A 59 7.36 -9.92 21.98
C SER A 59 7.82 -11.25 21.40
N LEU A 60 8.55 -11.25 20.27
CA LEU A 60 8.89 -12.46 19.50
C LEU A 60 7.67 -13.31 19.10
N SER A 61 6.47 -12.72 19.13
CA SER A 61 5.24 -13.37 18.69
C SER A 61 5.16 -13.41 17.17
N LYS A 62 4.55 -14.49 16.64
CA LYS A 62 4.22 -14.66 15.22
C LYS A 62 2.78 -14.27 14.89
N ILE A 63 1.98 -13.93 15.89
CA ILE A 63 0.54 -13.66 15.73
C ILE A 63 0.33 -12.16 15.50
N ASN A 64 -0.45 -11.81 14.47
CA ASN A 64 -0.81 -10.43 14.12
C ASN A 64 0.39 -9.50 13.97
N VAL A 65 1.40 -9.91 13.22
CA VAL A 65 2.61 -9.12 13.00
C VAL A 65 2.47 -8.19 11.79
N TYR A 66 2.81 -6.91 12.00
CA TYR A 66 2.81 -5.83 11.01
C TYR A 66 4.22 -5.25 10.83
N ALA A 67 4.54 -4.79 9.62
CA ALA A 67 5.82 -4.16 9.32
C ALA A 67 5.72 -2.63 9.35
N CYS A 68 6.66 -1.98 10.03
CA CYS A 68 6.88 -0.55 9.96
C CYS A 68 7.48 -0.18 8.60
N LEU A 69 6.71 0.45 7.72
CA LEU A 69 7.16 0.80 6.37
C LEU A 69 8.23 1.91 6.32
N VAL A 70 8.48 2.57 7.45
CA VAL A 70 9.52 3.61 7.60
C VAL A 70 10.86 3.01 8.04
N CYS A 71 10.80 2.03 8.95
CA CYS A 71 11.95 1.55 9.72
C CYS A 71 12.27 0.06 9.51
N GLY A 72 11.43 -0.69 8.80
CA GLY A 72 11.64 -2.11 8.45
C GLY A 72 11.41 -3.12 9.58
N LYS A 73 11.12 -2.67 10.80
CA LYS A 73 10.92 -3.55 11.95
C LYS A 73 9.50 -4.11 12.01
N TYR A 74 9.36 -5.27 12.65
CA TYR A 74 8.09 -5.96 12.86
C TYR A 74 7.54 -5.67 14.26
N PHE A 75 6.23 -5.41 14.33
CA PHE A 75 5.51 -5.14 15.56
C PHE A 75 4.19 -5.91 15.59
N GLN A 76 3.61 -6.10 16.76
CA GLN A 76 2.27 -6.68 16.95
C GLN A 76 1.27 -5.56 17.23
#